data_AF-A0A2P6RFB6-F1
#
_entry.id   AF-A0A2P6RFB6-F1
#
_cell.length_a   1.000
_cell.length_b   1.000
_cell.length_c   1.000
_cell.angle_alpha   90.00
_cell.angle_beta   90.00
_cell.angle_gamma   90.00
#
_symmetry.space_group_name_H-M   'P 1'
#
loop_
_entity.id
_entity.type
_entity.pdbx_description
1 polymer ?
#
loop_
_entity_poly.entity_id
_entity_poly.type
_entity_poly.pdbx_seq_one_letter_code
_entity_poly.pdbx_strand_id
1 'polypeptide(L)'
;MLNLQLGIRHSVGRPGPSGSLDLKPWAFDPREKYWTRFPPEESKYTPPHQSCEFKWKDYCPLVFRTLRKLFKVDAADYMLSICENDALRELSSPGKSGNFFYLTNDDRYVIKTMKKAEVKVLIRMLSAYYNHVRAYENTLVTKFYGLHC
;
A
#
# COMPACT_ATOMS: atom_id res chain seq x y z
N MET A 1 -1.24 -6.61 -13.74
CA MET A 1 -0.45 -6.81 -12.50
C MET A 1 0.77 -5.91 -12.42
N LEU A 2 1.54 -5.75 -13.51
CA LEU A 2 2.76 -4.94 -13.53
C LEU A 2 2.62 -3.52 -12.93
N ASN A 3 1.54 -2.78 -13.23
CA ASN A 3 1.32 -1.42 -12.69
C ASN A 3 1.31 -1.39 -11.16
N LEU A 4 0.68 -2.38 -10.53
CA LEU A 4 0.60 -2.53 -9.08
C LEU A 4 2.01 -2.72 -8.49
N GLN A 5 2.80 -3.60 -9.09
CA GLN A 5 4.15 -3.93 -8.63
C GLN A 5 5.12 -2.75 -8.82
N LEU A 6 5.05 -2.07 -9.96
CA LEU A 6 5.81 -0.84 -10.22
C LEU A 6 5.45 0.27 -9.22
N GLY A 7 4.15 0.48 -9.01
CA GLY A 7 3.64 1.46 -8.07
C GLY A 7 4.08 1.19 -6.63
N ILE A 8 3.93 -0.05 -6.15
CA ILE A 8 4.36 -0.45 -4.80
C ILE A 8 5.88 -0.31 -4.65
N ARG A 9 6.68 -0.79 -5.62
CA ARG A 9 8.15 -0.68 -5.57
C ARG A 9 8.57 0.79 -5.45
N HIS A 10 7.97 1.68 -6.22
CA HIS A 10 8.25 3.12 -6.16
C HIS A 10 7.80 3.76 -4.83
N SER A 11 6.58 3.47 -4.37
CA SER A 11 6.04 4.00 -3.11
C SER A 11 6.83 3.55 -1.88
N VAL A 12 7.20 2.27 -1.84
CA VAL A 12 7.91 1.68 -0.71
C VAL A 12 9.40 2.03 -0.74
N GLY A 13 10.01 2.02 -1.92
CA GLY A 13 11.43 2.32 -2.10
C GLY A 13 11.80 3.79 -1.89
N ARG A 14 10.82 4.70 -1.84
CA ARG A 14 11.08 6.12 -1.58
C ARG A 14 11.73 6.31 -0.21
N PRO A 15 12.82 7.09 -0.07
CA PRO A 15 13.32 7.48 1.24
C PRO A 15 12.26 8.23 2.05
N GLY A 16 12.41 8.32 3.35
CA GLY A 16 11.64 9.32 4.10
C GLY A 16 11.98 9.32 5.57
N PRO A 17 11.20 10.06 6.38
CA PRO A 17 11.68 10.57 7.64
C PRO A 17 12.02 9.46 8.63
N SER A 18 13.04 9.73 9.43
CA SER A 18 13.59 8.82 10.42
C SER A 18 12.53 8.45 11.48
N GLY A 19 12.26 7.14 11.58
CA GLY A 19 11.88 6.40 12.80
C GLY A 19 10.67 6.78 13.66
N SER A 20 10.15 8.01 13.62
CA SER A 20 9.19 8.47 14.64
C SER A 20 7.82 7.79 14.50
N LEU A 21 7.32 7.27 15.63
CA LEU A 21 5.96 6.75 15.76
C LEU A 21 4.95 7.87 16.07
N ASP A 22 5.41 9.09 16.33
CA ASP A 22 4.56 10.25 16.60
C ASP A 22 4.35 11.05 15.32
N LEU A 23 3.36 10.59 14.57
CA LEU A 23 2.95 11.21 13.32
C LEU A 23 2.16 12.49 13.59
N LYS A 24 2.50 13.54 12.85
CA LYS A 24 1.76 14.80 12.89
C LYS A 24 0.37 14.64 12.25
N PRO A 25 -0.63 15.43 12.66
CA PRO A 25 -2.00 15.31 12.13
C PRO A 25 -2.11 15.37 10.61
N TRP A 26 -1.25 16.16 9.94
CA TRP A 26 -1.25 16.28 8.48
C TRP A 26 -0.94 14.96 7.76
N ALA A 27 -0.23 14.02 8.39
CA ALA A 27 0.09 12.72 7.79
C ALA A 27 -1.16 11.87 7.55
N PHE A 28 -2.25 12.15 8.27
CA PHE A 28 -3.54 11.48 8.14
C PHE A 28 -4.53 12.24 7.25
N ASP A 29 -4.16 13.39 6.68
CA ASP A 29 -5.05 14.15 5.81
C ASP A 29 -5.34 13.33 4.53
N PRO A 30 -6.61 13.14 4.13
CA PRO A 30 -6.97 12.53 2.85
C PRO A 30 -6.34 13.19 1.60
N ARG A 31 -5.90 14.45 1.75
CA ARG A 31 -5.20 15.22 0.72
C ARG A 31 -3.71 14.88 0.64
N GLU A 32 -3.15 14.28 1.69
CA GLU A 32 -1.78 13.78 1.70
C GLU A 32 -1.71 12.53 0.83
N LYS A 33 -1.52 12.76 -0.46
CA LYS A 33 -1.43 11.75 -1.51
C LYS A 33 -0.31 12.11 -2.46
N TYR A 34 0.47 11.12 -2.87
CA TYR A 34 1.53 11.33 -3.85
C TYR A 34 1.10 10.76 -5.18
N TRP A 35 0.96 11.66 -6.15
CA TRP A 35 0.76 11.28 -7.53
C TRP A 35 2.11 11.11 -8.21
N THR A 36 2.28 9.97 -8.85
CA THR A 36 3.45 9.68 -9.69
C THR A 36 2.94 9.26 -11.05
N ARG A 37 3.50 9.84 -12.11
CA ARG A 37 3.25 9.41 -13.49
C ARG A 37 4.29 8.38 -13.86
N PHE A 38 3.85 7.31 -14.51
CA PHE A 38 4.65 6.20 -15.00
C PHE A 38 4.53 6.14 -16.53
N PRO A 39 5.32 6.94 -17.27
CA PRO A 39 5.44 6.77 -18.71
C PRO A 39 6.17 5.45 -19.03
N PRO A 40 5.92 4.81 -20.19
CA PRO A 40 6.65 3.62 -20.62
C PRO A 40 8.16 3.85 -20.73
N GLU A 41 8.55 5.03 -21.19
CA GLU A 41 9.94 5.46 -21.27
C GLU A 41 10.48 5.88 -19.90
N GLU A 42 11.81 5.94 -19.79
CA GLU A 42 12.45 6.42 -18.57
C GLU A 42 12.04 7.87 -18.24
N SER A 43 11.84 8.13 -16.95
CA SER A 43 11.64 9.48 -16.42
C SER A 43 12.60 9.76 -15.27
N LYS A 44 12.67 11.02 -14.83
CA LYS A 44 13.44 11.40 -13.64
C LYS A 44 13.08 10.58 -12.38
N TYR A 45 11.86 10.05 -12.31
CA TYR A 45 11.33 9.41 -11.10
C TYR A 45 11.04 7.91 -11.27
N THR A 46 10.96 7.42 -12.51
CA THR A 46 10.54 6.04 -12.80
C THR A 46 11.44 5.43 -13.88
N PRO A 47 11.93 4.20 -13.68
CA PRO A 47 12.68 3.48 -14.71
C PRO A 47 11.76 3.09 -15.88
N PRO A 48 12.31 2.77 -17.06
CA PRO A 48 11.53 2.31 -18.20
C PRO A 48 10.84 0.97 -17.90
N HIS A 49 9.68 0.74 -18.52
CA HIS A 49 8.88 -0.47 -18.31
C HIS A 49 7.97 -0.82 -19.49
N GLN A 50 7.54 -2.08 -19.55
CA GLN A 50 6.68 -2.59 -20.63
C GLN A 50 5.19 -2.21 -20.52
N SER A 51 4.78 -1.59 -19.41
CA SER A 51 3.38 -1.17 -19.27
C SER A 51 3.10 0.12 -20.05
N CYS A 52 1.84 0.30 -20.46
CA CYS A 52 1.35 1.57 -20.97
C CYS A 52 1.41 2.65 -19.88
N GLU A 53 1.33 3.91 -20.30
CA GLU A 53 1.33 5.02 -19.35
C GLU A 53 0.21 4.89 -18.31
N PHE A 54 0.57 5.04 -17.04
CA PHE A 54 -0.40 5.10 -15.95
C PHE A 54 -0.02 6.14 -14.90
N LYS A 55 -0.99 6.43 -14.02
CA LYS A 55 -0.78 7.26 -12.83
C LYS A 55 -0.95 6.39 -11.61
N TRP A 56 -0.06 6.58 -10.65
CA TRP A 56 -0.09 5.92 -9.37
C TRP A 56 -0.34 6.95 -8.28
N LYS A 57 -1.25 6.62 -7.39
CA LYS A 57 -1.61 7.42 -6.24
C LYS A 57 -1.35 6.65 -4.97
N ASP A 58 -0.48 7.19 -4.13
CA ASP A 58 -0.15 6.66 -2.82
C ASP A 58 -0.81 7.49 -1.72
N TYR A 59 -1.67 6.88 -0.90
CA TYR A 59 -2.43 7.58 0.14
C TYR A 59 -1.70 7.51 1.48
N CYS A 60 -1.56 8.64 2.19
CA CYS A 60 -1.01 8.71 3.55
C CYS A 60 0.27 7.86 3.74
N PRO A 61 1.29 7.97 2.85
CA PRO A 61 2.38 6.99 2.80
C PRO A 61 3.20 6.92 4.07
N LEU A 62 3.33 8.04 4.80
CA LEU A 62 4.04 8.06 6.08
C LEU A 62 3.30 7.22 7.14
N VAL A 63 1.97 7.22 7.14
CA VAL A 63 1.16 6.40 8.03
C VAL A 63 1.35 4.92 7.72
N PHE A 64 1.20 4.51 6.47
CA PHE A 64 1.35 3.11 6.07
C PHE A 64 2.78 2.58 6.17
N ARG A 65 3.78 3.44 5.99
CA ARG A 65 5.17 3.10 6.34
C ARG A 65 5.33 2.80 7.82
N THR A 66 4.74 3.63 8.68
CA THR A 66 4.87 3.48 10.13
C THR A 66 4.06 2.30 10.65
N LEU A 67 2.88 2.04 10.07
CA LEU A 67 2.11 0.82 10.32
C LEU A 67 2.91 -0.45 9.98
N ARG A 68 3.58 -0.50 8.81
CA ARG A 68 4.46 -1.63 8.46
C ARG A 68 5.55 -1.87 9.51
N LYS A 69 6.17 -0.80 10.02
CA LYS A 69 7.15 -0.91 11.13
C LYS A 69 6.51 -1.47 12.41
N LEU A 70 5.34 -0.97 12.81
CA LEU A 70 4.59 -1.50 13.97
C LEU A 70 4.24 -2.99 13.80
N PHE A 71 3.98 -3.42 12.57
CA PHE A 71 3.75 -4.83 12.23
C PHE A 71 5.01 -5.64 12.03
N LYS A 72 6.20 -5.07 12.26
CA LYS A 72 7.51 -5.72 12.10
C LYS A 72 7.71 -6.25 10.67
N VAL A 73 7.22 -5.49 9.69
CA VAL A 73 7.37 -5.79 8.26
C VAL A 73 8.54 -4.98 7.72
N ASP A 74 9.59 -5.68 7.28
CA ASP A 74 10.69 -5.07 6.55
C ASP A 74 10.24 -4.61 5.15
N ALA A 75 10.77 -3.47 4.70
CA ALA A 75 10.37 -2.86 3.44
C ALA A 75 10.87 -3.65 2.22
N ALA A 76 12.07 -4.22 2.29
CA ALA A 76 12.63 -5.04 1.21
C ALA A 76 11.86 -6.36 1.13
N ASP A 77 11.64 -7.04 2.24
CA ASP A 77 10.84 -8.28 2.28
C ASP A 77 9.42 -8.05 1.74
N TYR A 78 8.77 -6.95 2.13
CA TYR A 78 7.45 -6.59 1.62
C TYR A 78 7.44 -6.40 0.10
N MET A 79 8.50 -5.79 -0.46
CA MET A 79 8.63 -5.61 -1.90
C MET A 79 8.94 -6.93 -2.63
N LEU A 80 9.74 -7.83 -2.03
CA LEU A 80 10.01 -9.14 -2.62
C LEU A 80 8.72 -9.96 -2.70
N SER A 81 7.96 -10.05 -1.60
CA SER A 81 6.70 -10.81 -1.56
C SER A 81 5.65 -10.35 -2.59
N ILE A 82 5.62 -9.05 -2.95
CA ILE A 82 4.56 -8.48 -3.80
C ILE A 82 5.04 -8.19 -5.24
N CYS A 83 6.28 -7.75 -5.41
CA CYS A 83 6.76 -7.17 -6.66
C CYS A 83 7.67 -8.11 -7.47
N GLU A 84 7.91 -9.33 -7.03
CA GLU A 84 8.53 -10.37 -7.85
C GLU A 84 7.64 -10.76 -9.04
N ASN A 85 8.25 -11.34 -10.08
CA ASN A 85 7.50 -11.86 -11.23
C ASN A 85 6.59 -12.99 -10.75
N ASP A 86 5.34 -12.98 -11.21
CA ASP A 86 4.31 -13.97 -10.85
C ASP A 86 4.08 -14.14 -9.34
N ALA A 87 4.43 -13.13 -8.54
CA ALA A 87 4.32 -13.16 -7.07
C ALA A 87 2.89 -13.20 -6.54
N LEU A 88 1.88 -12.98 -7.39
CA LEU A 88 0.49 -12.77 -6.98
C LEU A 88 -0.43 -13.80 -7.66
N ARG A 89 -1.14 -14.57 -6.84
CA ARG A 89 -2.20 -15.49 -7.26
C ARG A 89 -3.54 -14.81 -7.12
N GLU A 90 -4.31 -14.76 -8.19
CA GLU A 90 -5.69 -14.28 -8.12
C GLU A 90 -6.55 -15.31 -7.38
N LEU A 91 -7.25 -14.85 -6.36
CA LEU A 91 -8.24 -15.64 -5.65
C LEU A 91 -9.60 -15.36 -6.26
N SER A 92 -10.21 -16.38 -6.85
CA SER A 92 -11.62 -16.32 -7.25
C SER A 92 -12.46 -16.10 -6.00
N SER A 93 -13.02 -14.90 -5.82
CA SER A 93 -13.98 -14.66 -4.75
C SER A 93 -15.39 -14.98 -5.27
N PRO A 94 -16.07 -16.05 -4.81
CA PRO A 94 -17.45 -16.33 -5.19
C PRO A 94 -18.49 -15.36 -4.58
N GLY A 95 -18.04 -14.23 -4.00
CA GLY A 95 -18.86 -13.35 -3.17
C GLY A 95 -19.56 -12.20 -3.92
N LYS A 96 -20.72 -11.78 -3.39
CA LYS A 96 -21.61 -10.70 -3.89
C LYS A 96 -20.96 -9.33 -4.17
N SER A 97 -19.75 -9.05 -3.68
CA SER A 97 -19.17 -7.69 -3.73
C SER A 97 -18.46 -7.33 -5.04
N GLY A 98 -18.10 -8.32 -5.87
CA GLY A 98 -17.36 -8.10 -7.13
C GLY A 98 -15.95 -7.52 -6.95
N ASN A 99 -15.33 -7.78 -5.79
CA ASN A 99 -13.98 -7.30 -5.49
C ASN A 99 -12.97 -8.38 -5.90
N PHE A 100 -11.89 -8.00 -6.57
CA PHE A 100 -10.77 -8.88 -6.85
C PHE A 100 -9.86 -9.00 -5.63
N PHE A 101 -9.37 -10.21 -5.41
CA PHE A 101 -8.41 -10.54 -4.36
C PHE A 101 -7.19 -11.19 -4.99
N TYR A 102 -6.02 -10.80 -4.50
CA TYR A 102 -4.76 -11.45 -4.85
C TYR A 102 -4.03 -11.83 -3.58
N LEU A 103 -3.39 -12.98 -3.58
CA LEU A 103 -2.58 -13.50 -2.48
C LEU A 103 -1.14 -13.62 -2.95
N THR A 104 -0.19 -13.18 -2.14
CA THR A 104 1.23 -13.39 -2.43
C THR A 104 1.57 -14.89 -2.42
N ASN A 105 2.58 -15.31 -3.18
CA ASN A 105 2.98 -16.72 -3.26
C ASN A 105 3.46 -17.30 -1.93
N ASP A 106 3.98 -16.45 -1.05
CA ASP A 106 4.41 -16.79 0.31
C ASP A 106 3.28 -16.71 1.35
N ASP A 107 2.03 -16.52 0.91
CA ASP A 107 0.83 -16.42 1.75
C ASP A 107 0.84 -15.28 2.80
N ARG A 108 1.77 -14.33 2.70
CA ARG A 108 1.93 -13.26 3.71
C ARG A 108 0.97 -12.10 3.56
N TYR A 109 0.57 -11.76 2.33
CA TYR A 109 -0.20 -10.54 2.05
C TYR A 109 -1.36 -10.80 1.10
N VAL A 110 -2.50 -10.18 1.43
CA VAL A 110 -3.68 -10.12 0.56
C VAL A 110 -3.82 -8.72 0.00
N ILE A 111 -3.97 -8.61 -1.31
CA ILE A 111 -4.31 -7.38 -2.02
C ILE A 111 -5.78 -7.46 -2.40
N LYS A 112 -6.56 -6.46 -1.99
CA LYS A 112 -8.00 -6.39 -2.23
C LYS A 112 -8.33 -5.12 -3.00
N THR A 113 -9.08 -5.24 -4.10
CA THR A 113 -9.67 -4.06 -4.74
C THR A 113 -10.81 -3.52 -3.87
N MET A 114 -10.87 -2.21 -3.69
CA MET A 114 -11.90 -1.55 -2.88
C MET A 114 -12.66 -0.50 -3.68
N LYS A 115 -13.95 -0.35 -3.38
CA LYS A 115 -14.76 0.74 -3.90
C LYS A 115 -14.31 2.05 -3.28
N LYS A 116 -14.48 3.16 -4.01
CA LYS A 116 -14.15 4.52 -3.55
C LYS A 116 -14.80 4.89 -2.22
N ALA A 117 -16.00 4.36 -1.92
CA ALA A 117 -16.68 4.57 -0.65
C ALA A 117 -15.94 3.89 0.53
N GLU A 118 -15.49 2.65 0.35
CA GLU A 118 -14.70 1.91 1.36
C GLU A 118 -13.37 2.61 1.64
N VAL A 119 -12.70 3.09 0.58
CA VAL A 119 -11.47 3.89 0.69
C VAL A 119 -11.69 5.14 1.55
N LYS A 120 -12.80 5.87 1.34
CA LYS A 120 -13.13 7.05 2.15
C LYS A 120 -13.36 6.70 3.62
N VAL A 121 -13.97 5.55 3.92
CA VAL A 121 -14.17 5.09 5.30
C VAL A 121 -12.82 4.78 5.94
N LEU A 122 -11.96 4.01 5.26
CA LEU A 122 -10.62 3.66 5.78
C LEU A 122 -9.79 4.91 6.10
N ILE A 123 -9.77 5.90 5.21
CA ILE A 123 -9.03 7.15 5.46
C ILE A 123 -9.61 7.93 6.65
N ARG A 124 -10.95 8.01 6.78
CA ARG A 124 -11.61 8.69 7.90
C ARG A 124 -11.26 8.06 9.25
N MET A 125 -11.15 6.73 9.31
CA MET A 125 -10.78 6.01 10.54
C MET A 125 -9.26 5.87 10.75
N LEU A 126 -8.42 6.30 9.79
CA LEU A 126 -7.00 5.96 9.77
C LEU A 126 -6.23 6.41 11.02
N SER A 127 -6.53 7.60 11.55
CA SER A 127 -5.93 8.11 12.78
C SER A 127 -6.31 7.27 14.01
N ALA A 128 -7.60 6.95 14.16
CA ALA A 128 -8.08 6.09 15.25
C ALA A 128 -7.51 4.67 15.14
N TYR A 129 -7.47 4.11 13.93
CA TYR A 129 -6.87 2.81 13.65
C TYR A 129 -5.37 2.78 13.98
N TYR A 130 -4.61 3.82 13.60
CA TYR A 130 -3.19 3.92 13.92
C TYR A 130 -2.94 3.93 15.43
N ASN A 131 -3.71 4.73 16.17
CA ASN A 131 -3.60 4.79 17.63
C ASN A 131 -3.96 3.45 18.29
N HIS A 132 -4.99 2.77 17.79
CA HIS A 132 -5.38 1.44 18.25
C HIS A 132 -4.27 0.41 18.04
N VAL A 133 -3.71 0.31 16.83
CA VAL A 133 -2.59 -0.60 16.54
C VAL A 133 -1.37 -0.30 17.42
N ARG A 134 -1.09 0.98 17.67
CA ARG A 134 0.03 1.39 18.54
C ARG A 134 -0.19 1.01 20.01
N ALA A 135 -1.43 1.08 20.49
CA ALA A 135 -1.78 0.72 21.86
C ALA A 135 -1.87 -0.80 22.07
N TYR A 136 -2.19 -1.57 21.03
CA TYR A 136 -2.48 -3.00 21.13
C TYR A 136 -1.69 -3.82 20.09
N GLU A 137 -0.48 -4.27 20.48
CA GLU A 137 0.41 -5.05 19.60
C GLU A 137 -0.24 -6.34 19.07
N ASN A 138 -1.07 -7.00 19.89
CA ASN A 138 -1.75 -8.27 19.56
C ASN A 138 -3.18 -8.08 19.06
N THR A 139 -3.49 -6.93 18.46
CA THR A 139 -4.84 -6.68 17.96
C THR A 139 -5.26 -7.66 16.86
N LEU A 140 -6.53 -8.08 16.91
CA LEU A 140 -7.16 -8.92 15.89
C LEU A 140 -7.72 -8.13 14.69
N VAL A 141 -7.63 -6.80 14.71
CA VAL A 141 -8.08 -6.00 13.57
C VAL A 141 -7.15 -6.24 12.38
N THR A 142 -7.73 -6.15 11.17
CA THR A 142 -6.98 -6.32 9.93
C THR A 142 -5.78 -5.36 9.87
N LYS A 143 -4.60 -5.92 9.57
CA LYS A 143 -3.36 -5.16 9.39
C LYS A 143 -3.30 -4.55 7.99
N PHE A 144 -3.55 -3.26 7.87
CA PHE A 144 -3.40 -2.52 6.60
C PHE A 144 -1.96 -2.07 6.37
N TYR A 145 -1.35 -2.50 5.26
CA TYR A 145 0.05 -2.22 4.93
C TYR A 145 0.26 -1.08 3.91
N GLY A 146 -0.79 -0.73 3.16
CA GLY A 146 -0.77 0.29 2.12
C GLY A 146 -2.17 0.55 1.56
N LEU A 147 -2.33 1.66 0.85
CA LEU A 147 -3.56 2.04 0.17
C LEU A 147 -3.20 2.84 -1.09
N HIS A 148 -3.59 2.33 -2.25
CA HIS A 148 -3.13 2.84 -3.55
C HIS A 148 -4.25 2.90 -4.60
N CYS A 149 -4.06 3.68 -5.65
CA CYS A 149 -4.98 3.81 -6.79
C CYS A 149 -4.23 4.15 -8.07
#